data_AF-A0A5D2GIE7-F1
#
_entry.id   AF-A0A5D2GIE7-F1
#
_cell.length_a   1.000
_cell.length_b   1.000
_cell.length_c   1.000
_cell.angle_alpha   90.00
_cell.angle_beta   90.00
_cell.angle_gamma   90.00
#
_symmetry.space_group_name_H-M   'P 1'
#
loop_
_entity.id
_entity.type
_entity.pdbx_description
1 polymer ?
#
loop_
_entity_poly.entity_id
_entity_poly.type
_entity_poly.pdbx_seq_one_letter_code
_entity_poly.pdbx_strand_id
1 'polypeptide(L)'
;MALHYDDPASSALPFISRSLEIQASVAIVDSDGKLVGEISPFTLNYCDEDVAAAIATLSAGDLLAYVDCGGPPEDLVQLVKKRLQERNLEQALELVEEYSSGASISTSYSSSSSDDEFGMGRSARWMGYSARAVRRSEAIVCYPWSSLVAVMIQALTRRVSYVWVVDDDGTLAGIYIVL
;
A
#
# COMPACT_ATOMS: atom_id res chain seq x y z
N MET A 1 -15.85 -1.00 -7.50
CA MET A 1 -14.44 -0.94 -7.93
C MET A 1 -13.75 -2.08 -7.22
N ALA A 2 -13.79 -3.27 -7.81
CA ALA A 2 -13.22 -4.47 -7.23
C ALA A 2 -12.50 -5.23 -8.32
N LEU A 3 -11.38 -5.85 -7.95
CA LEU A 3 -10.54 -6.66 -8.83
C LEU A 3 -10.29 -8.01 -8.15
N HIS A 4 -10.25 -9.10 -8.90
CA HIS A 4 -9.89 -10.38 -8.30
C HIS A 4 -8.40 -10.43 -7.98
N TYR A 5 -8.05 -11.19 -6.94
CA TYR A 5 -6.68 -11.35 -6.47
C TYR A 5 -5.73 -11.81 -7.59
N ASP A 6 -6.18 -12.77 -8.40
CA ASP A 6 -5.40 -13.37 -9.49
C ASP A 6 -5.43 -12.56 -10.80
N ASP A 7 -6.27 -11.52 -10.89
CA ASP A 7 -6.35 -10.69 -12.09
C ASP A 7 -5.02 -9.94 -12.28
N PRO A 8 -4.59 -9.69 -13.53
CA PRO A 8 -3.38 -8.92 -13.79
C PRO A 8 -3.53 -7.52 -13.22
N ALA A 9 -2.51 -7.02 -12.52
CA ALA A 9 -2.55 -5.69 -11.90
C ALA A 9 -2.81 -4.56 -12.91
N SER A 10 -2.42 -4.73 -14.17
CA SER A 10 -2.72 -3.79 -15.26
C SER A 10 -4.22 -3.58 -15.50
N SER A 11 -5.07 -4.56 -15.18
CA SER A 11 -6.53 -4.42 -15.24
C SER A 11 -7.09 -3.48 -14.17
N ALA A 12 -6.29 -3.11 -13.16
CA ALA A 12 -6.65 -2.11 -12.16
C ALA A 12 -6.61 -0.68 -12.71
N LEU A 13 -5.90 -0.40 -13.81
CA LEU A 13 -5.69 0.98 -14.32
C LEU A 13 -6.99 1.78 -14.55
N PRO A 14 -8.05 1.22 -15.18
CA PRO A 14 -9.32 1.94 -15.32
C PRO A 14 -9.99 2.24 -13.97
N PHE A 15 -9.85 1.32 -13.00
CA PHE A 15 -10.37 1.50 -11.66
C PHE A 15 -9.57 2.55 -10.89
N ILE A 16 -8.24 2.54 -11.02
CA ILE A 16 -7.34 3.54 -10.41
C ILE A 16 -7.67 4.94 -10.95
N SER A 17 -7.80 5.09 -12.27
CA SER A 17 -8.19 6.37 -12.89
C SER A 17 -9.50 6.89 -12.33
N ARG A 18 -10.53 6.04 -12.24
CA ARG A 18 -11.83 6.43 -11.68
C ARG A 18 -11.77 6.71 -10.17
N SER A 19 -10.94 5.97 -9.45
CA SER A 19 -10.80 6.10 -8.01
C SER A 19 -10.14 7.42 -7.57
N LEU A 20 -9.30 8.01 -8.43
CA LEU A 20 -8.76 9.36 -8.27
C LEU A 20 -9.87 10.43 -8.31
N GLU A 21 -10.87 10.27 -9.18
CA GLU A 21 -11.99 11.21 -9.30
C GLU A 21 -12.90 11.18 -8.08
N ILE A 22 -13.16 9.97 -7.54
CA ILE A 22 -14.06 9.77 -6.40
C ILE A 22 -13.35 9.72 -5.05
N GLN A 23 -12.01 9.90 -5.04
CA GLN A 23 -11.15 9.79 -3.86
C GLN A 23 -11.42 8.52 -3.01
N ALA A 24 -11.45 7.37 -3.68
CA ALA A 24 -11.65 6.07 -3.05
C ALA A 24 -10.52 5.08 -3.42
N SER A 25 -10.49 3.93 -2.77
CA SER A 25 -9.57 2.83 -3.12
C SER A 25 -10.22 1.81 -4.05
N VAL A 26 -9.40 0.95 -4.66
CA VAL A 26 -9.84 -0.22 -5.42
C VAL A 26 -9.79 -1.45 -4.52
N ALA A 27 -10.91 -2.14 -4.33
CA ALA A 27 -10.94 -3.36 -3.53
C ALA A 27 -10.27 -4.53 -4.28
N ILE A 28 -9.52 -5.36 -3.56
CA ILE A 28 -9.01 -6.64 -4.02
C ILE A 28 -9.81 -7.72 -3.33
N VAL A 29 -10.40 -8.62 -4.12
CA VAL A 29 -11.24 -9.72 -3.62
C VAL A 29 -10.68 -11.07 -4.00
N ASP A 30 -10.92 -12.08 -3.16
CA ASP A 30 -10.58 -13.47 -3.47
C ASP A 30 -11.53 -14.03 -4.56
N SER A 31 -11.24 -15.23 -5.02
CA SER A 31 -12.09 -16.10 -5.83
C SER A 31 -13.53 -16.25 -5.29
N ASP A 32 -13.69 -16.27 -3.96
CA ASP A 32 -15.01 -16.29 -3.28
C ASP A 32 -15.69 -14.90 -3.21
N GLY A 33 -15.07 -13.85 -3.78
CA GLY A 33 -15.58 -12.47 -3.70
C GLY A 33 -15.39 -11.80 -2.34
N LYS A 34 -14.59 -12.42 -1.44
CA LYS A 34 -14.29 -11.87 -0.11
C LYS A 34 -13.26 -10.76 -0.18
N LEU A 35 -13.44 -9.70 0.60
CA LEU A 35 -12.48 -8.59 0.62
C LEU A 35 -11.16 -9.03 1.24
N VAL A 36 -10.08 -8.98 0.46
CA VAL A 36 -8.70 -9.33 0.87
C VAL A 36 -7.94 -8.07 1.30
N GLY A 37 -8.18 -6.96 0.60
CA GLY A 37 -7.54 -5.68 0.88
C GLY A 37 -7.92 -4.63 -0.15
N GLU A 38 -7.16 -3.55 -0.20
CA GLU A 38 -7.41 -2.45 -1.13
C GLU A 38 -6.13 -1.81 -1.64
N ILE A 39 -6.16 -1.34 -2.88
CA ILE A 39 -5.12 -0.52 -3.47
C ILE A 39 -5.59 0.92 -3.49
N SER A 40 -4.94 1.75 -2.68
CA SER A 40 -5.23 3.18 -2.58
C SER A 40 -4.44 3.97 -3.63
N PRO A 41 -5.08 4.92 -4.36
CA PRO A 41 -4.37 5.84 -5.24
C PRO A 41 -3.32 6.67 -4.52
N PHE A 42 -3.53 6.94 -3.22
CA PHE A 42 -2.54 7.63 -2.40
C PHE A 42 -1.28 6.81 -2.18
N THR A 43 -1.42 5.48 -2.02
CA THR A 43 -0.27 4.57 -1.94
C THR A 43 0.52 4.61 -3.23
N LEU A 44 -0.15 4.52 -4.38
CA LEU A 44 0.49 4.57 -5.69
C LEU A 44 1.17 5.91 -6.00
N ASN A 45 0.62 7.03 -5.50
CA ASN A 45 1.21 8.35 -5.72
C ASN A 45 2.51 8.59 -4.93
N TYR A 46 2.81 7.74 -3.93
CA TYR A 46 4.08 7.79 -3.19
C TYR A 46 5.13 6.85 -3.78
N CYS A 47 4.75 5.98 -4.71
CA CYS A 47 5.63 4.98 -5.29
C CYS A 47 6.38 5.50 -6.51
N ASP A 48 7.59 4.99 -6.70
CA ASP A 48 8.47 5.33 -7.82
C ASP A 48 8.11 4.52 -9.08
N GLU A 49 8.91 4.70 -10.14
CA GLU A 49 8.70 4.05 -11.44
C GLU A 49 8.78 2.50 -11.37
N ASP A 50 9.35 1.94 -10.29
CA ASP A 50 9.41 0.49 -10.04
C ASP A 50 8.00 -0.12 -9.85
N VAL A 51 7.05 0.63 -9.29
CA VAL A 51 5.66 0.19 -9.16
C VAL A 51 4.96 0.11 -10.51
N ALA A 52 5.35 0.90 -11.51
CA ALA A 52 4.85 0.71 -12.86
C ALA A 52 5.26 -0.65 -13.44
N ALA A 53 6.49 -1.09 -13.16
CA ALA A 53 6.96 -2.42 -13.54
C ALA A 53 6.22 -3.53 -12.78
N ALA A 54 5.93 -3.32 -11.49
CA ALA A 54 5.10 -4.22 -10.70
C ALA A 54 3.68 -4.34 -11.27
N ILE A 55 3.01 -3.22 -11.60
CA ILE A 55 1.68 -3.20 -12.23
C ILE A 55 1.67 -3.96 -13.56
N ALA A 56 2.75 -3.85 -14.35
CA ALA A 56 2.85 -4.51 -15.64
C ALA A 56 3.08 -6.04 -15.54
N THR A 57 3.59 -6.53 -14.40
CA THR A 57 4.11 -7.89 -14.28
C THR A 57 3.38 -8.76 -13.26
N LEU A 58 2.82 -8.17 -12.21
CA LEU A 58 2.22 -8.87 -11.08
C LEU A 58 0.71 -9.12 -11.24
N SER A 59 0.21 -10.05 -10.43
CA SER A 59 -1.22 -10.11 -10.12
C SER A 59 -1.61 -8.94 -9.22
N ALA A 60 -2.90 -8.66 -9.07
CA ALA A 60 -3.36 -7.58 -8.21
C ALA A 60 -3.15 -7.88 -6.72
N GLY A 61 -3.25 -9.16 -6.34
CA GLY A 61 -2.90 -9.63 -5.00
C GLY A 61 -1.42 -9.47 -4.69
N ASP A 62 -0.54 -9.82 -5.63
CA ASP A 62 0.90 -9.61 -5.49
C ASP A 62 1.25 -8.12 -5.45
N LEU A 63 0.59 -7.30 -6.28
CA LEU A 63 0.77 -5.85 -6.24
C LEU A 63 0.37 -5.27 -4.89
N LEU A 64 -0.75 -5.73 -4.31
CA LEU A 64 -1.18 -5.33 -2.97
C LEU A 64 -0.10 -5.61 -1.91
N ALA A 65 0.57 -6.76 -1.99
CA ALA A 65 1.69 -7.09 -1.11
C ALA A 65 2.95 -6.29 -1.43
N TYR A 66 3.20 -5.99 -2.71
CA TYR A 66 4.37 -5.22 -3.17
C TYR A 66 4.33 -3.77 -2.67
N VAL A 67 3.16 -3.12 -2.70
CA VAL A 67 2.99 -1.71 -2.31
C VAL A 67 2.69 -1.50 -0.83
N ASP A 68 2.75 -2.55 0.00
CA ASP A 68 2.51 -2.43 1.43
C ASP A 68 3.59 -1.57 2.11
N CYS A 69 3.21 -0.89 3.20
CA CYS A 69 4.08 0.07 3.91
C CYS A 69 5.30 -0.58 4.60
N GLY A 70 5.50 -1.90 4.44
CA GLY A 70 6.67 -2.65 4.88
C GLY A 70 7.78 -2.79 3.84
N GLY A 71 7.54 -2.33 2.59
CA GLY A 71 8.40 -2.60 1.44
C GLY A 71 8.08 -3.96 0.79
N PRO A 72 8.38 -4.13 -0.50
CA PRO A 72 8.01 -5.32 -1.24
C PRO A 72 8.77 -6.56 -0.75
N PRO A 73 8.11 -7.72 -0.65
CA PRO A 73 8.77 -9.02 -0.42
C PRO A 73 9.84 -9.31 -1.48
N GLU A 74 11.00 -9.84 -1.05
CA GLU A 74 12.15 -10.11 -1.92
C GLU A 74 11.81 -11.10 -3.06
N ASP A 75 10.96 -12.08 -2.78
CA ASP A 75 10.45 -13.03 -3.77
C ASP A 75 9.62 -12.34 -4.86
N LEU A 76 8.82 -11.34 -4.51
CA LEU A 76 8.06 -10.54 -5.48
C LEU A 76 8.99 -9.64 -6.30
N VAL A 77 10.00 -9.03 -5.69
CA VAL A 77 11.01 -8.23 -6.42
C VAL A 77 11.73 -9.10 -7.45
N GLN A 78 12.16 -10.31 -7.08
CA GLN A 78 12.79 -11.26 -8.00
C GLN A 78 11.83 -11.70 -9.11
N LEU A 79 10.55 -11.90 -8.78
CA LEU A 79 9.53 -12.26 -9.76
C LEU A 79 9.30 -11.16 -10.79
N VAL A 80 9.26 -9.88 -10.36
CA VAL A 80 9.19 -8.72 -11.26
C VAL A 80 10.40 -8.71 -12.19
N LYS A 81 11.63 -8.80 -11.66
CA LYS A 81 12.87 -8.81 -12.46
C LYS A 81 12.86 -9.92 -13.51
N LYS A 82 12.52 -11.14 -13.10
CA LYS A 82 12.42 -12.29 -14.01
C LYS A 82 11.40 -12.04 -15.14
N ARG A 83 10.22 -11.54 -14.79
CA ARG A 83 9.12 -11.28 -15.75
C ARG A 83 9.40 -10.10 -16.68
N LEU A 84 10.24 -9.15 -16.27
CA LEU A 84 10.74 -8.08 -17.14
C LEU A 84 11.80 -8.60 -18.11
N GLN A 85 12.71 -9.45 -17.63
CA GLN A 85 13.74 -10.09 -18.46
C GLN A 85 13.11 -10.96 -19.56
N GLU A 86 12.10 -11.76 -19.21
CA GLU A 86 11.33 -12.58 -20.18
C GLU A 86 10.65 -11.74 -21.26
N ARG A 87 10.33 -10.47 -20.97
CA ARG A 87 9.68 -9.53 -21.90
C ARG A 87 10.67 -8.58 -22.61
N ASN A 88 11.97 -8.73 -22.39
CA ASN A 88 13.04 -7.84 -22.90
C ASN A 88 12.84 -6.35 -22.56
N LEU A 89 12.31 -6.05 -21.36
CA LEU A 89 12.11 -4.68 -20.87
C LEU A 89 13.31 -4.22 -20.04
N GLU A 90 14.48 -4.12 -20.66
CA GLU A 90 15.77 -3.82 -20.00
C GLU A 90 15.74 -2.52 -19.18
N GLN A 91 15.09 -1.47 -19.71
CA GLN A 91 14.96 -0.18 -19.02
C GLN A 91 14.19 -0.27 -17.71
N ALA A 92 13.09 -1.04 -17.67
CA ALA A 92 12.32 -1.23 -16.45
C ALA A 92 13.05 -2.11 -15.43
N LEU A 93 13.97 -2.96 -15.90
CA LEU A 93 14.77 -3.84 -15.06
C LEU A 93 15.82 -3.05 -14.27
N GLU A 94 16.48 -2.09 -14.92
CA GLU A 94 17.45 -1.19 -14.29
C GLU A 94 16.83 -0.38 -13.14
N LEU A 95 15.61 0.13 -13.31
CA LEU A 95 14.87 0.86 -12.28
C LEU A 95 14.61 0.02 -11.01
N VAL A 96 14.23 -1.25 -11.18
CA VAL A 96 13.98 -2.16 -10.05
C VAL A 96 15.31 -2.56 -9.36
N GLU A 97 16.42 -2.66 -10.11
CA GLU A 97 17.75 -2.92 -9.56
C GLU A 97 18.34 -1.75 -8.78
N GLU A 98 18.12 -0.51 -9.23
CA GLU A 98 18.54 0.71 -8.54
C GLU A 98 17.87 0.82 -7.16
N TYR A 99 16.56 0.57 -7.08
CA TYR A 99 15.81 0.55 -5.81
C TYR A 99 16.29 -0.56 -4.86
N SER A 100 16.52 -1.77 -5.39
CA SER A 100 17.04 -2.91 -4.60
C SER A 100 18.45 -2.61 -4.04
N SER A 101 19.28 -1.93 -4.83
CA SER A 101 20.65 -1.56 -4.45
C SER A 101 20.67 -0.42 -3.41
N GLY A 102 19.71 0.51 -3.49
CA GLY A 102 19.50 1.57 -2.50
C GLY A 102 19.03 1.06 -1.14
N ALA A 103 18.23 -0.01 -1.11
CA ALA A 103 17.78 -0.64 0.14
C ALA A 103 18.91 -1.30 0.95
N SER A 104 20.07 -1.54 0.33
CA SER A 104 21.27 -2.09 0.99
C SER A 104 22.11 -1.03 1.74
N ILE A 105 21.79 0.27 1.62
CA ILE A 105 22.48 1.32 2.37
C ILE A 105 21.74 1.57 3.69
N SER A 106 22.14 0.81 4.70
CA SER A 106 21.87 1.16 6.09
C SER A 106 22.48 2.54 6.40
N THR A 107 21.63 3.54 6.62
CA THR A 107 21.84 4.71 7.50
C THR A 107 23.29 5.18 7.69
N SER A 108 23.82 5.98 6.76
CA SER A 108 24.93 6.88 7.07
C SER A 108 24.35 8.24 7.46
N TYR A 109 24.24 8.46 8.77
CA TYR A 109 24.06 9.77 9.37
C TYR A 109 25.22 10.67 8.92
N SER A 110 24.93 11.66 8.08
CA SER A 110 25.90 12.70 7.76
C SER A 110 25.96 13.67 8.94
N SER A 111 27.03 13.53 9.69
CA SER A 111 27.49 14.42 10.74
C SER A 111 27.66 15.83 10.17
N SER A 112 27.03 16.85 10.78
CA SER A 112 27.46 18.22 10.60
C SER A 112 27.51 18.92 11.97
N SER A 113 28.74 19.27 12.32
CA SER A 113 29.20 19.94 13.53
C SER A 113 28.66 21.37 13.60
N SER A 114 28.07 21.76 14.73
CA SER A 114 28.17 23.13 15.19
C SER A 114 27.95 23.17 16.70
N ASP A 115 28.78 23.98 17.33
CA ASP A 115 29.26 23.83 18.69
C ASP A 115 28.54 24.86 19.56
N ASP A 116 27.92 24.43 20.67
CA ASP A 116 27.59 25.30 21.80
C ASP A 116 27.41 24.45 23.08
N GLU A 117 27.99 24.96 24.15
CA GLU A 117 28.53 24.20 25.26
C GLU A 117 27.60 24.21 26.51
N PHE A 118 27.69 23.13 27.30
CA PHE A 118 27.30 22.94 28.72
C PHE A 118 25.82 22.73 29.12
N GLY A 119 25.58 21.53 29.68
CA GLY A 119 24.44 21.27 30.57
C GLY A 119 24.26 19.80 30.98
N MET A 120 25.06 19.36 31.97
CA MET A 120 24.89 18.21 32.88
C MET A 120 23.91 17.08 32.51
N GLY A 121 24.47 15.88 32.34
CA GLY A 121 23.76 14.71 31.85
C GLY A 121 22.70 14.11 32.78
N ARG A 122 22.03 13.11 32.22
CA ARG A 122 21.64 11.86 32.88
C ARG A 122 21.32 10.82 31.81
N SER A 123 22.10 9.75 31.84
CA SER A 123 21.82 8.49 31.19
C SER A 123 20.37 8.07 31.41
N ALA A 124 19.59 8.03 30.33
CA ALA A 124 18.40 7.22 30.23
C ALA A 124 18.42 6.59 28.85
N ARG A 125 18.55 5.26 28.83
CA ARG A 125 18.51 4.40 27.66
C ARG A 125 17.22 4.67 26.88
N TRP A 126 17.31 5.34 25.75
CA TRP A 126 16.21 5.36 24.78
C TRP A 126 16.39 4.11 23.93
N MET A 127 15.94 3.01 24.53
CA MET A 127 15.73 1.73 23.89
C MET A 127 14.87 1.98 22.65
N GLY A 128 15.31 1.41 21.53
CA GLY A 128 14.65 1.55 20.24
C GLY A 128 13.20 1.11 20.31
N TYR A 129 12.31 2.07 20.08
CA TYR A 129 10.98 1.82 19.56
C TYR A 129 10.87 2.75 18.36
N SER A 130 11.58 2.40 17.28
CA SER A 130 11.10 2.76 15.95
C SER A 130 9.81 1.98 15.79
N ALA A 131 8.72 2.57 16.31
CA ALA A 131 7.39 2.23 15.90
C ALA A 131 7.29 2.61 14.42
N ARG A 132 7.84 1.76 13.56
CA ARG A 132 7.20 1.45 12.30
C ARG A 132 5.84 0.88 12.67
N ALA A 133 4.93 1.76 13.10
CA ALA A 133 3.51 1.53 12.97
C ALA A 133 3.28 1.51 11.47
N VAL A 134 3.67 0.39 10.86
CA VAL A 134 3.34 0.00 9.50
C VAL A 134 1.84 0.13 9.49
N ARG A 135 1.37 1.20 8.86
CA ARG A 135 -0.04 1.38 8.53
C ARG A 135 -0.32 0.24 7.57
N ARG A 136 -0.68 -0.94 8.09
CA ARG A 136 -1.55 -1.83 7.34
C ARG A 136 -2.72 -0.93 6.97
N SER A 137 -2.88 -0.65 5.69
CA SER A 137 -4.09 -0.05 5.15
C SER A 137 -5.19 -1.10 5.28
N GLU A 138 -5.57 -1.39 6.52
CA GLU A 138 -6.65 -2.30 6.83
C GLU A 138 -7.91 -1.55 6.44
N ALA A 139 -8.49 -2.01 5.33
CA ALA A 139 -9.68 -1.46 4.74
C ALA A 139 -10.76 -1.33 5.84
N ILE A 140 -11.37 -0.15 5.95
CA ILE A 140 -12.43 0.05 6.93
C ILE A 140 -13.70 -0.57 6.36
N VAL A 141 -14.29 -1.49 7.12
CA VAL A 141 -15.43 -2.31 6.70
C VAL A 141 -16.63 -2.06 7.62
N CYS A 142 -17.81 -2.12 7.04
CA CYS A 142 -19.09 -2.17 7.73
C CYS A 142 -20.01 -3.23 7.12
N TYR A 143 -21.09 -3.53 7.82
CA TYR A 143 -22.10 -4.49 7.37
C TYR A 143 -23.38 -3.78 6.89
N PRO A 144 -24.17 -4.38 5.98
CA PRO A 144 -25.42 -3.80 5.46
C PRO A 144 -26.43 -3.37 6.54
N TRP A 145 -26.45 -4.05 7.70
CA TRP A 145 -27.33 -3.73 8.84
C TRP A 145 -26.71 -2.72 9.83
N SER A 146 -25.52 -2.19 9.55
CA SER A 146 -24.86 -1.20 10.40
C SER A 146 -25.61 0.13 10.32
N SER A 147 -25.75 0.82 11.46
CA SER A 147 -26.32 2.17 11.48
C SER A 147 -25.44 3.14 10.70
N LEU A 148 -26.03 3.90 9.78
CA LEU A 148 -25.33 4.91 9.00
C LEU A 148 -24.56 5.89 9.90
N VAL A 149 -25.12 6.28 11.04
CA VAL A 149 -24.46 7.17 12.00
C VAL A 149 -23.17 6.55 12.54
N ALA A 150 -23.17 5.25 12.84
CA ALA A 150 -21.98 4.56 13.33
C ALA A 150 -20.89 4.49 12.24
N VAL A 151 -21.27 4.20 11.00
CA VAL A 151 -20.37 4.18 9.84
C VAL A 151 -19.76 5.56 9.60
N MET A 152 -20.57 6.63 9.66
CA MET A 152 -20.09 8.01 9.50
C MET A 152 -19.13 8.40 10.62
N ILE A 153 -19.42 8.06 11.88
CA ILE A 153 -18.51 8.32 13.01
C ILE A 153 -17.17 7.61 12.81
N GLN A 154 -17.19 6.35 12.38
CA GLN A 154 -15.96 5.58 12.12
C GLN A 154 -15.13 6.23 11.00
N ALA A 155 -15.78 6.59 9.88
CA ALA A 155 -15.12 7.24 8.76
C ALA A 155 -14.47 8.57 9.16
N LEU A 156 -15.21 9.43 9.88
CA LEU A 156 -14.71 10.72 10.36
C LEU A 156 -13.58 10.58 11.39
N THR A 157 -13.68 9.62 12.31
CA THR A 157 -12.65 9.38 13.34
C THR A 157 -11.34 8.92 12.72
N ARG A 158 -11.42 8.07 11.68
CA ARG A 158 -10.24 7.57 10.95
C ARG A 158 -9.80 8.51 9.82
N ARG A 159 -10.54 9.60 9.57
CA ARG A 159 -10.31 10.56 8.48
C ARG A 159 -10.27 9.90 7.11
N VAL A 160 -11.18 8.97 6.87
CA VAL A 160 -11.39 8.34 5.56
C VAL A 160 -12.67 8.86 4.91
N SER A 161 -12.66 8.97 3.59
CA SER A 161 -13.78 9.41 2.75
C SER A 161 -14.69 8.27 2.30
N TYR A 162 -14.34 7.02 2.59
CA TYR A 162 -15.11 5.85 2.16
C TYR A 162 -15.01 4.70 3.16
N VAL A 163 -15.98 3.79 3.08
CA VAL A 163 -16.07 2.56 3.88
C VAL A 163 -16.58 1.42 3.01
N TRP A 164 -15.96 0.25 3.08
CA TRP A 164 -16.42 -0.94 2.37
C TRP A 164 -17.61 -1.58 3.08
N VAL A 165 -18.55 -2.08 2.30
CA VAL A 165 -19.70 -2.84 2.81
C VAL A 165 -19.46 -4.29 2.50
N VAL A 166 -19.44 -5.12 3.53
CA VAL A 166 -19.19 -6.56 3.44
C VAL A 166 -20.36 -7.30 4.06
N ASP A 167 -20.80 -8.39 3.43
CA ASP A 167 -21.89 -9.21 3.91
C ASP A 167 -21.45 -10.13 5.07
N ASP A 168 -22.40 -10.86 5.68
CA ASP A 168 -22.13 -11.81 6.78
C ASP A 168 -21.04 -12.84 6.41
N ASP A 169 -21.00 -13.25 5.14
CA ASP A 169 -20.07 -14.26 4.63
C ASP A 169 -18.66 -13.71 4.30
N GLY A 170 -18.45 -12.40 4.47
CA GLY A 170 -17.20 -11.71 4.13
C GLY A 170 -17.11 -11.23 2.67
N THR A 171 -18.17 -11.46 1.87
CA THR A 171 -18.26 -11.05 0.47
C THR A 171 -18.45 -9.55 0.35
N LEU A 172 -17.73 -8.92 -0.58
CA LEU A 172 -17.84 -7.48 -0.83
C LEU A 172 -19.21 -7.13 -1.43
N ALA A 173 -20.04 -6.46 -0.65
CA ALA A 173 -21.38 -6.03 -1.05
C ALA A 173 -21.40 -4.63 -1.70
N GLY A 174 -20.47 -3.75 -1.33
CA GLY A 174 -20.43 -2.40 -1.89
C GLY A 174 -19.45 -1.44 -1.21
N ILE A 175 -19.66 -0.14 -1.44
CA ILE A 175 -18.87 0.95 -0.84
C ILE A 175 -19.80 2.11 -0.47
N TYR A 176 -19.61 2.69 0.71
CA TYR A 176 -20.21 3.97 1.11
C TYR A 176 -19.17 5.08 0.98
N ILE A 177 -19.57 6.19 0.37
CA ILE A 177 -18.75 7.40 0.24
C ILE A 177 -19.30 8.43 1.23
N VAL A 178 -18.41 8.99 2.06
CA VAL A 178 -18.70 10.01 3.07
C VAL A 178 -18.16 11.33 2.53
N LEU A 179 -19.08 12.15 2.01
CA LEU A 179 -18.83 13.49 1.45
C LEU A 179 -18.67 14.55 2.54
#